data_AF-A0A3B9ZQJ0-F1
#
_entry.id   AF-A0A3B9ZQJ0-F1
#
_cell.length_a   1.000
_cell.length_b   1.000
_cell.length_c   1.000
_cell.angle_alpha   90.00
_cell.angle_beta   90.00
_cell.angle_gamma   90.00
#
_symmetry.space_group_name_H-M   'P 1'
#
loop_
_entity.id
_entity.type
_entity.pdbx_description
1 polymer ?
#
loop_
_entity_poly.entity_id
_entity_poly.type
_entity_poly.pdbx_seq_one_letter_code
_entity_poly.pdbx_strand_id
1 'polypeptide(L)'
;MTYNNKPINSDSMNTQGEIKPINGHYNGNGHAVPGINGKNILPVEVPIADLICFSHLRWNFVFQRPQHLLTRWAKEMRVTFIEEPILGNFEMNELRVAGCEDSNNITILTPYIAAGTSEKELTAYLEKSIKEYISKNKIE
;
A
#
# COMPACT_ATOMS: atom_id res chain seq x y z
N MET A 1 1.98 -17.14 40.20
CA MET A 1 1.16 -16.00 40.67
C MET A 1 -0.07 -15.95 39.78
N THR A 2 -1.20 -16.37 40.32
CA THR A 2 -2.46 -16.56 39.60
C THR A 2 -3.35 -15.37 39.92
N TYR A 3 -3.85 -14.65 38.91
CA TYR A 3 -4.94 -13.70 39.09
C TYR A 3 -6.16 -14.19 38.30
N ASN A 4 -7.09 -14.78 39.06
CA ASN A 4 -8.49 -14.95 38.68
C ASN A 4 -9.24 -13.67 39.09
N ASN A 5 -10.06 -13.12 38.19
CA ASN A 5 -11.44 -12.78 38.55
C ASN A 5 -12.34 -12.65 37.31
N LYS A 6 -13.49 -13.31 37.44
CA LYS A 6 -14.60 -13.52 36.49
C LYS A 6 -15.58 -12.30 36.55
N PRO A 7 -16.71 -12.30 35.83
CA PRO A 7 -17.14 -11.21 34.97
C PRO A 7 -18.22 -10.31 35.60
N ILE A 8 -18.47 -9.16 34.97
CA ILE A 8 -19.65 -8.34 35.23
C ILE A 8 -20.47 -8.26 33.94
N ASN A 9 -21.65 -8.88 33.97
CA ASN A 9 -22.76 -8.60 33.07
C ASN A 9 -23.83 -7.87 33.89
N SER A 10 -24.34 -6.77 33.37
CA SER A 10 -25.72 -6.32 33.59
C SER A 10 -26.17 -5.49 32.40
N ASP A 11 -27.11 -6.07 31.64
CA ASP A 11 -28.24 -5.48 30.91
C ASP A 11 -28.49 -3.98 31.17
N SER A 12 -28.91 -3.11 30.25
CA SER A 12 -29.73 -3.24 29.05
C SER A 12 -29.74 -1.87 28.35
N MET A 13 -29.81 -1.83 27.03
CA MET A 13 -30.74 -1.00 26.25
C MET A 13 -30.38 -1.09 24.75
N ASN A 14 -31.31 -1.71 24.03
CA ASN A 14 -31.46 -1.67 22.59
C ASN A 14 -31.80 -0.24 22.15
N THR A 15 -31.00 0.33 21.26
CA THR A 15 -31.51 1.21 20.20
C THR A 15 -30.73 0.96 18.92
N GLN A 16 -31.44 0.41 17.93
CA GLN A 16 -31.08 0.45 16.52
C GLN A 16 -30.74 1.89 16.13
N GLY A 17 -29.48 2.13 15.78
CA GLY A 17 -29.00 3.36 15.17
C GLY A 17 -28.36 3.02 13.84
N GLU A 18 -29.16 2.90 12.78
CA GLU A 18 -28.68 2.93 11.41
C GLU A 18 -27.82 4.19 11.22
N ILE A 19 -26.53 4.02 10.95
CA ILE A 19 -25.68 5.12 10.51
C ILE A 19 -26.07 5.41 9.06
N LYS A 20 -26.95 6.40 8.87
CA LYS A 20 -27.21 6.97 7.53
C LYS A 20 -25.96 7.74 7.07
N PRO A 21 -25.55 7.62 5.79
CA PRO A 21 -24.42 8.39 5.28
C PRO A 21 -24.76 9.88 5.28
N ILE A 22 -23.87 10.67 5.90
CA ILE A 22 -23.91 12.13 5.91
C ILE A 22 -23.54 12.68 4.53
N ASN A 23 -24.49 12.73 3.60
CA ASN A 23 -24.32 13.53 2.38
C ASN A 23 -24.71 14.98 2.66
N GLY A 24 -23.73 15.78 3.07
CA GLY A 24 -23.89 17.21 3.27
C GLY A 24 -22.55 17.93 3.33
N HIS A 25 -22.03 18.36 2.18
CA HIS A 25 -20.99 19.39 2.15
C HIS A 25 -21.66 20.74 2.38
N TYR A 26 -21.46 21.32 3.56
CA TYR A 26 -21.85 22.70 3.87
C TYR A 26 -20.76 23.65 3.36
N ASN A 27 -21.13 24.54 2.42
CA ASN A 27 -20.33 25.73 2.13
C ASN A 27 -20.98 26.89 2.88
N GLY A 28 -20.26 27.45 3.86
CA GLY A 28 -20.74 28.45 4.82
C GLY A 28 -20.98 29.87 4.27
N ASN A 29 -21.62 30.02 3.11
CA ASN A 29 -22.09 31.30 2.59
C ASN A 29 -23.44 31.09 1.90
N GLY A 30 -24.54 31.57 2.52
CA GLY A 30 -25.94 31.30 2.15
C GLY A 30 -26.42 31.83 0.79
N HIS A 31 -25.79 31.39 -0.30
CA HIS A 31 -26.31 31.56 -1.67
C HIS A 31 -26.69 30.18 -2.22
N ALA A 32 -27.97 30.01 -2.56
CA ALA A 32 -28.47 28.80 -3.20
C ALA A 32 -27.78 28.61 -4.57
N VAL A 33 -27.10 27.47 -4.75
CA VAL A 33 -26.57 27.07 -6.06
C VAL A 33 -27.74 26.52 -6.89
N PRO A 34 -28.05 27.07 -8.08
CA PRO A 34 -29.15 26.56 -8.89
C PRO A 34 -28.84 25.17 -9.44
N GLY A 35 -29.69 24.21 -9.09
CA GLY A 35 -30.04 22.98 -9.83
C GLY A 35 -28.93 22.26 -10.60
N ILE A 36 -28.18 21.38 -9.93
CA ILE A 36 -27.58 20.23 -10.61
C ILE A 36 -28.69 19.17 -10.81
N ASN A 37 -29.35 19.21 -11.96
CA ASN A 37 -30.27 18.15 -12.38
C ASN A 37 -29.51 16.81 -12.46
N GLY A 38 -30.07 15.79 -11.81
CA GLY A 38 -29.51 14.44 -11.61
C GLY A 38 -29.19 13.67 -12.89
N LYS A 39 -28.13 14.09 -13.58
CA LYS A 39 -27.44 13.25 -14.56
C LYS A 39 -26.68 12.20 -13.77
N ASN A 40 -27.04 10.94 -13.99
CA ASN A 40 -26.32 9.75 -13.57
C ASN A 40 -24.80 10.00 -13.61
N ILE A 41 -24.20 10.26 -12.45
CA ILE A 41 -22.77 10.16 -12.30
C ILE A 41 -22.52 8.67 -12.26
N LEU A 42 -22.31 8.06 -13.43
CA LEU A 42 -21.70 6.74 -13.46
C LEU A 42 -20.44 6.87 -12.61
N PRO A 43 -20.18 5.97 -11.65
CA PRO A 43 -18.92 5.99 -10.94
C PRO A 43 -17.83 5.94 -12.01
N VAL A 44 -17.15 7.06 -12.21
CA VAL A 44 -15.91 7.05 -12.97
C VAL A 44 -14.99 6.25 -12.07
N GLU A 45 -14.72 5.00 -12.43
CA GLU A 45 -13.65 4.23 -11.83
C GLU A 45 -12.38 5.03 -12.07
N VAL A 46 -11.98 5.83 -11.09
CA VAL A 46 -10.69 6.50 -11.12
C VAL A 46 -9.67 5.38 -11.00
N PRO A 47 -8.79 5.17 -11.98
CA PRO A 47 -7.78 4.13 -11.89
C PRO A 47 -6.97 4.37 -10.61
N ILE A 48 -6.81 3.31 -9.83
CA ILE A 48 -6.03 3.35 -8.60
C ILE A 48 -4.60 3.70 -9.00
N ALA A 49 -4.11 4.85 -8.55
CA ALA A 49 -2.75 5.28 -8.88
C ALA A 49 -1.72 4.26 -8.35
N ASP A 50 -0.54 4.23 -8.97
CA ASP A 50 0.57 3.39 -8.55
C ASP A 50 1.77 4.23 -8.15
N LEU A 51 2.48 3.79 -7.11
CA LEU A 51 3.74 4.40 -6.67
C LEU A 51 4.83 3.35 -6.64
N ILE A 52 5.90 3.58 -7.40
CA ILE A 52 7.14 2.81 -7.29
C ILE A 52 8.18 3.65 -6.54
N CYS A 53 8.76 3.11 -5.48
CA CYS A 53 9.79 3.77 -4.68
C CYS A 53 11.05 2.90 -4.64
N PHE A 54 12.16 3.41 -5.16
CA PHE A 54 13.47 2.78 -5.03
C PHE A 54 14.17 3.27 -3.76
N SER A 55 14.74 2.35 -2.98
CA SER A 55 15.35 2.65 -1.70
C SER A 55 16.65 1.88 -1.48
N HIS A 56 17.68 2.62 -1.06
CA HIS A 56 18.94 2.08 -0.54
C HIS A 56 18.83 1.55 0.90
N LEU A 57 17.71 1.82 1.57
CA LEU A 57 17.41 1.30 2.90
C LEU A 57 16.37 0.17 2.82
N ARG A 58 16.58 -0.85 3.65
CA ARG A 58 15.65 -1.98 3.81
C ARG A 58 14.36 -1.53 4.50
N TRP A 59 13.24 -2.16 4.14
CA TRP A 59 11.95 -1.94 4.79
C TRP A 59 12.00 -2.28 6.28
N ASN A 60 12.57 -3.42 6.64
CA ASN A 60 12.63 -3.89 8.04
C ASN A 60 13.78 -3.29 8.87
N PHE A 61 14.38 -2.17 8.45
CA PHE A 61 15.47 -1.53 9.18
C PHE A 61 14.91 -0.60 10.29
N VAL A 62 15.18 0.71 10.24
CA VAL A 62 14.58 1.68 11.16
C VAL A 62 13.30 2.24 10.53
N PHE A 63 12.21 2.26 11.29
CA PHE A 63 10.97 2.89 10.85
C PHE A 63 11.15 4.42 10.75
N GLN A 64 11.38 4.91 9.52
CA GLN A 64 11.70 6.31 9.23
C GLN A 64 10.60 7.02 8.43
N ARG A 65 10.82 8.31 8.12
CA ARG A 65 9.92 9.13 7.30
C ARG A 65 9.44 8.47 6.00
N PRO A 66 10.28 7.75 5.22
CA PRO A 66 9.82 7.10 3.99
C PRO A 66 8.70 6.10 4.24
N GLN A 67 8.82 5.26 5.27
CA GLN A 67 7.83 4.21 5.56
C GLN A 67 6.51 4.79 6.06
N HIS A 68 6.56 5.86 6.87
CA HIS A 68 5.36 6.61 7.26
C HIS A 68 4.60 7.18 6.05
N LEU A 69 5.33 7.77 5.09
CA LEU A 69 4.73 8.34 3.88
C LEU A 69 4.13 7.25 2.98
N LEU A 70 4.90 6.19 2.73
CA LEU A 70 4.47 5.07 1.89
C LEU A 70 3.25 4.35 2.48
N THR A 71 3.21 4.14 3.80
CA THR A 71 2.04 3.55 4.49
C THR A 71 0.82 4.46 4.45
N ARG A 72 1.01 5.79 4.45
CA ARG A 72 -0.09 6.73 4.27
C ARG A 72 -0.63 6.69 2.84
N TRP A 73 0.24 6.67 1.84
CA TRP A 73 -0.16 6.57 0.44
C TRP A 73 -0.81 5.22 0.11
N ALA A 74 -0.37 4.13 0.74
CA ALA A 74 -0.95 2.81 0.56
C ALA A 74 -2.45 2.73 0.92
N LYS A 75 -3.02 3.73 1.60
CA LYS A 75 -4.46 3.81 1.84
C LYS A 75 -5.28 4.15 0.58
N GLU A 76 -4.66 4.84 -0.38
CA GLU A 76 -5.33 5.39 -1.57
C GLU A 76 -4.78 4.82 -2.88
N MET A 77 -3.59 4.21 -2.86
CA MET A 77 -2.88 3.72 -4.04
C MET A 77 -2.10 2.44 -3.76
N ARG A 78 -1.73 1.70 -4.80
CA ARG A 78 -0.82 0.56 -4.66
C ARG A 78 0.61 1.09 -4.62
N VAL A 79 1.40 0.56 -3.71
CA VAL A 79 2.80 0.98 -3.51
C VAL A 79 3.70 -0.22 -3.72
N THR A 80 4.68 -0.08 -4.61
CA THR A 80 5.78 -1.02 -4.78
C THR A 80 7.06 -0.38 -4.24
N PHE A 81 7.61 -0.94 -3.17
CA PHE A 81 8.88 -0.54 -2.58
C PHE A 81 9.99 -1.47 -3.07
N ILE A 82 10.99 -0.93 -3.73
CA ILE A 82 12.10 -1.69 -4.32
C ILE A 82 13.35 -1.43 -3.51
N GLU A 83 13.85 -2.47 -2.90
CA GLU A 83 15.07 -2.47 -2.10
C GLU A 83 16.33 -2.59 -2.98
N GLU A 84 17.47 -2.13 -2.46
CA GLU A 84 18.78 -2.34 -3.08
C GLU A 84 19.10 -3.84 -3.28
N PRO A 85 19.85 -4.25 -4.31
CA PRO A 85 20.23 -5.64 -4.46
C PRO A 85 21.01 -6.19 -3.24
N ILE A 86 20.74 -7.44 -2.86
CA ILE A 86 21.51 -8.19 -1.87
C ILE A 86 22.45 -9.11 -2.63
N LEU A 87 23.76 -8.85 -2.54
CA LEU A 87 24.77 -9.73 -3.12
C LEU A 87 25.12 -10.84 -2.13
N GLY A 88 25.20 -12.07 -2.62
CA GLY A 88 25.51 -13.22 -1.77
C GLY A 88 25.72 -14.51 -2.53
N ASN A 89 26.00 -15.58 -1.80
CA ASN A 89 26.20 -16.90 -2.40
C ASN A 89 24.86 -17.59 -2.69
N PHE A 90 24.12 -17.05 -3.66
CA PHE A 90 22.87 -17.61 -4.16
C PHE A 90 23.14 -18.42 -5.43
N GLU A 91 22.35 -19.47 -5.68
CA GLU A 91 22.49 -20.30 -6.88
C GLU A 91 22.19 -19.53 -8.17
N MET A 92 21.29 -18.54 -8.09
CA MET A 92 20.87 -17.71 -9.21
C MET A 92 20.33 -16.36 -8.74
N ASN A 93 20.22 -15.41 -9.68
CA ASN A 93 19.57 -14.12 -9.43
C ASN A 93 18.06 -14.30 -9.27
N GLU A 94 17.51 -13.71 -8.22
CA GLU A 94 16.10 -13.86 -7.84
C GLU A 94 15.48 -12.52 -7.42
N LEU A 95 14.28 -12.19 -7.89
CA LEU A 95 13.50 -11.05 -7.42
C LEU A 95 12.47 -11.56 -6.43
N ARG A 96 12.74 -11.38 -5.14
CA ARG A 96 11.79 -11.77 -4.10
C ARG A 96 10.70 -10.72 -3.96
N VAL A 97 9.47 -11.21 -3.81
CA VAL A 97 8.27 -10.41 -3.64
C VAL A 97 7.68 -10.73 -2.27
N ALA A 98 7.54 -9.72 -1.42
CA ALA A 98 6.94 -9.85 -0.10
C ALA A 98 5.81 -8.83 0.08
N GLY A 99 4.77 -9.20 0.83
CA GLY A 99 3.78 -8.25 1.33
C GLY A 99 4.31 -7.49 2.54
N CYS A 100 3.74 -6.32 2.82
CA CYS A 100 3.99 -5.59 4.06
C CYS A 100 2.99 -6.01 5.14
N GLU A 101 3.48 -6.29 6.36
CA GLU A 101 2.63 -6.66 7.51
C GLU A 101 1.69 -5.52 7.93
N ASP A 102 2.14 -4.27 7.83
CA ASP A 102 1.39 -3.09 8.25
C ASP A 102 0.43 -2.55 7.17
N SER A 103 0.50 -3.07 5.94
CA SER A 103 -0.35 -2.61 4.83
C SER A 103 -0.45 -3.60 3.67
N ASN A 104 -1.68 -4.02 3.37
CA ASN A 104 -1.97 -4.93 2.25
C ASN A 104 -1.70 -4.33 0.86
N ASN A 105 -1.56 -3.00 0.76
CA ASN A 105 -1.36 -2.30 -0.51
C ASN A 105 0.11 -1.95 -0.76
N ILE A 106 1.03 -2.42 0.09
CA ILE A 106 2.47 -2.30 -0.11
C ILE A 106 3.04 -3.66 -0.47
N THR A 107 3.71 -3.72 -1.62
CA THR A 107 4.55 -4.84 -2.04
C THR A 107 6.01 -4.43 -1.97
N ILE A 108 6.84 -5.28 -1.38
CA ILE A 108 8.29 -5.09 -1.25
C ILE A 108 8.99 -6.02 -2.24
N LEU A 109 9.85 -5.45 -3.07
CA LEU A 109 10.70 -6.16 -4.01
C LEU A 109 12.15 -6.10 -3.55
N THR A 110 12.78 -7.26 -3.40
CA THR A 110 14.19 -7.35 -3.02
C THR A 110 14.93 -8.22 -4.04
N PRO A 111 15.84 -7.64 -4.84
CA PRO A 111 16.70 -8.41 -5.72
C PRO A 111 17.79 -9.13 -4.92
N TYR A 112 17.92 -10.44 -5.10
CA TYR A 112 19.00 -11.28 -4.58
C TYR A 112 19.91 -11.66 -5.73
N ILE A 113 21.19 -11.34 -5.63
CA ILE A 113 22.15 -11.40 -6.72
C ILE A 113 23.27 -12.38 -6.38
N ALA A 114 23.43 -13.39 -7.23
CA ALA A 114 24.46 -14.39 -7.10
C ALA A 114 25.85 -13.74 -7.18
N ALA A 115 26.76 -14.23 -6.33
CA ALA A 115 28.15 -13.78 -6.30
C ALA A 115 28.81 -13.96 -7.68
N GLY A 116 29.63 -12.99 -8.09
CA GLY A 116 30.30 -13.01 -9.39
C GLY A 116 29.46 -12.48 -10.56
N THR A 117 28.19 -12.11 -10.35
CA THR A 117 27.39 -11.38 -11.35
C THR A 117 28.09 -10.05 -11.69
N SER A 118 28.38 -9.82 -12.97
CA SER A 118 28.96 -8.57 -13.44
C SER A 118 27.94 -7.42 -13.35
N GLU A 119 28.42 -6.18 -13.31
CA GLU A 119 27.55 -4.99 -13.28
C GLU A 119 26.58 -4.94 -14.48
N LYS A 120 27.04 -5.38 -15.65
CA LYS A 120 26.24 -5.46 -16.86
C LYS A 120 25.12 -6.51 -16.73
N GLU A 121 25.43 -7.68 -16.20
CA GLU A 121 24.46 -8.74 -15.97
C GLU A 121 23.45 -8.34 -14.88
N LEU A 122 23.91 -7.68 -13.82
CA LEU A 122 23.06 -7.12 -12.77
C LEU A 122 22.07 -6.13 -13.35
N THR A 123 22.55 -5.14 -14.12
CA THR A 123 21.71 -4.11 -14.74
C THR A 123 20.67 -4.75 -15.65
N ALA A 124 21.09 -5.66 -16.54
CA ALA A 124 20.18 -6.36 -17.44
C ALA A 124 19.13 -7.18 -16.68
N TYR A 125 19.54 -7.84 -15.59
CA TYR A 125 18.65 -8.62 -14.73
C TYR A 125 17.61 -7.75 -14.03
N LEU A 126 18.03 -6.64 -13.41
CA LEU A 126 17.13 -5.73 -12.70
C LEU A 126 16.13 -5.10 -13.65
N GLU A 127 16.59 -4.60 -14.80
CA GLU A 127 15.71 -4.04 -15.81
C GLU A 127 14.65 -5.04 -16.27
N LYS A 128 15.08 -6.25 -16.64
CA LYS A 128 14.16 -7.30 -17.10
C LYS A 128 13.15 -7.65 -16.02
N SER A 129 13.62 -7.96 -14.81
CA SER A 129 12.77 -8.47 -13.73
C SER A 129 11.75 -7.42 -13.25
N ILE A 130 12.17 -6.14 -13.18
CA ILE A 130 11.28 -5.05 -12.79
C ILE A 130 10.26 -4.75 -13.90
N LYS A 131 10.68 -4.73 -15.18
CA LYS A 131 9.76 -4.57 -16.32
C LYS A 131 8.71 -5.69 -16.35
N GLU A 132 9.13 -6.94 -16.13
CA GLU A 132 8.24 -8.09 -16.04
C GLU A 132 7.26 -7.95 -14.87
N TYR A 133 7.73 -7.51 -13.69
CA TYR A 133 6.86 -7.26 -12.55
C TYR A 133 5.83 -6.15 -12.84
N ILE A 134 6.24 -5.02 -13.40
CA ILE A 134 5.36 -3.89 -13.74
C ILE A 134 4.28 -4.35 -14.73
N SER A 135 4.69 -5.05 -15.80
CA SER A 135 3.77 -5.55 -16.82
C SER A 135 2.78 -6.57 -16.25
N LYS A 136 3.27 -7.54 -15.45
CA LYS A 136 2.43 -8.57 -14.83
C LYS A 136 1.39 -7.99 -13.87
N ASN A 137 1.75 -6.96 -13.13
CA ASN A 137 0.88 -6.33 -12.13
C ASN A 137 0.05 -5.17 -12.69
N LYS A 138 0.18 -4.87 -13.99
CA LYS A 138 -0.50 -3.74 -14.67
C LYS A 138 -0.31 -2.45 -13.88
N ILE A 139 0.95 -2.13 -13.56
CA ILE A 139 1.31 -0.86 -12.93
C ILE A 139 1.39 0.19 -14.04
N GLU A 140 0.61 1.28 -13.90
CA GLU A 140 0.42 2.32 -14.93
C GLU A 140 1.22 3.61 -14.68
#